data_AF-I4A736-F1
#
_entry.id   AF-I4A736-F1
#
_cell.length_a   1.000
_cell.length_b   1.000
_cell.length_c   1.000
_cell.angle_alpha   90.00
_cell.angle_beta   90.00
_cell.angle_gamma   90.00
#
_symmetry.space_group_name_H-M   'P 1'
#
loop_
_entity.id
_entity.type
_entity.pdbx_description
1 polymer ?
#
loop_
_entity_poly.entity_id
_entity_poly.type
_entity_poly.pdbx_seq_one_letter_code
_entity_poly.pdbx_strand_id
1 'polypeptide(L)'
;MAKTNWQYGEIVTEEDFNQLGQEMNEATAGLAVLEEQIGEAEQISKAYTDQQIQLVTATGIPKLVTYSYVLTAGQQDQTDFEIPLETFVKETDTVTVAQNSTVLSTERYSIIDPKTVRLAEGVNIGTEIFIQVWKNVPIGPDGAISAAVLANDTVTESKMADEMKKDIPGGVAGYDTFATHLAENAKHVPHLGTTTNVGNAYSVTSSEIIDGNDKFSVKFNAVATGTATLKISSDGTARTLKKPDGSDFKPKAGIYSFIRDGVNFQLLGEGGEYGNAQPQHVLSPYTIGTDEGVVPGTIPSKGAQTFTPGTTNQTIASGQYLSGVQTIAGSDNLKPENIKAGVNIFDKVGTLQPASGSNVYKSFSFGNNPSRVSGTQYSEYFTIDGLSFTPRQIVGYGTAIGTGNDVTGILAYGEYLTTQVSTAYGYNVLKFNDVQFSYGKVVFRLSFYKMQGDNGVGFGAISLIVA
;
A
#
# COMPACT_ATOMS: atom_id res chain seq x y z
N MET A 1 -42.68 -59.45 -89.14
CA MET A 1 -43.49 -58.34 -88.60
C MET A 1 -44.77 -58.27 -89.39
N ALA A 2 -45.89 -58.52 -88.73
CA ALA A 2 -47.22 -58.47 -89.30
C ALA A 2 -47.45 -57.05 -89.81
N LYS A 3 -48.23 -56.92 -90.88
CA LYS A 3 -48.51 -55.63 -91.50
C LYS A 3 -49.15 -54.69 -90.46
N THR A 4 -48.56 -53.51 -90.24
CA THR A 4 -49.02 -52.52 -89.25
C THR A 4 -49.62 -51.26 -89.88
N ASN A 5 -49.52 -51.11 -91.21
CA ASN A 5 -49.88 -49.91 -91.96
C ASN A 5 -51.13 -50.08 -92.84
N TRP A 6 -52.19 -50.63 -92.25
CA TRP A 6 -53.46 -50.89 -92.92
C TRP A 6 -54.10 -49.63 -93.51
N GLN A 7 -54.62 -49.74 -94.73
CA GLN A 7 -55.38 -48.67 -95.39
C GLN A 7 -56.87 -49.02 -95.45
N TYR A 8 -57.72 -47.98 -95.51
CA TYR A 8 -59.17 -48.16 -95.57
C TYR A 8 -59.58 -48.89 -96.87
N GLY A 9 -60.23 -50.05 -96.73
CA GLY A 9 -60.69 -50.90 -97.84
C GLY A 9 -59.88 -52.17 -98.09
N GLU A 10 -58.78 -52.38 -97.36
CA GLU A 10 -58.02 -53.65 -97.41
C GLU A 10 -58.78 -54.77 -96.67
N ILE A 11 -58.79 -55.98 -97.24
CA ILE A 11 -59.39 -57.17 -96.65
C ILE A 11 -58.30 -57.96 -95.94
N VAL A 12 -58.48 -58.24 -94.65
CA VAL A 12 -57.57 -59.09 -93.87
C VAL A 12 -57.67 -60.52 -94.35
N THR A 13 -56.53 -61.12 -94.72
CA THR A 13 -56.44 -62.49 -95.19
C THR A 13 -56.10 -63.47 -94.06
N GLU A 14 -56.27 -64.76 -94.29
CA GLU A 14 -55.88 -65.81 -93.35
C GLU A 14 -54.35 -65.84 -93.12
N GLU A 15 -53.56 -65.46 -94.13
CA GLU A 15 -52.11 -65.34 -94.03
C GLU A 15 -51.70 -64.23 -93.07
N ASP A 16 -52.42 -63.10 -93.07
CA ASP A 16 -52.19 -62.00 -92.13
C ASP A 16 -52.45 -62.43 -90.67
N PHE A 17 -53.49 -63.25 -90.44
CA PHE A 17 -53.78 -63.82 -89.12
C PHE A 17 -52.72 -64.83 -88.67
N ASN A 18 -52.22 -65.66 -89.59
CA ASN A 18 -51.17 -66.64 -89.28
C ASN A 18 -49.84 -65.96 -88.94
N GLN A 19 -49.49 -64.86 -89.61
CA GLN A 19 -48.28 -64.11 -89.33
C GLN A 19 -48.34 -63.40 -87.97
N LEU A 20 -49.50 -62.83 -87.62
CA LEU A 20 -49.77 -62.33 -86.26
C LEU A 20 -49.64 -63.45 -85.20
N GLY A 21 -50.16 -64.64 -85.50
CA GLY A 21 -50.05 -65.81 -84.61
C GLY A 21 -48.61 -66.27 -84.39
N GLN A 22 -47.78 -66.28 -85.44
CA GLN A 22 -46.35 -66.59 -85.33
C GLN A 22 -45.61 -65.57 -84.46
N GLU A 23 -45.82 -64.28 -84.68
CA GLU A 23 -45.17 -63.23 -83.88
C GLU A 23 -45.59 -63.24 -82.42
N MET A 24 -46.86 -63.55 -82.15
CA MET A 24 -47.33 -63.73 -80.78
C MET A 24 -46.66 -64.95 -80.12
N ASN A 25 -46.46 -66.05 -80.85
CA ASN A 25 -45.77 -67.24 -80.33
C ASN A 25 -44.27 -66.99 -80.10
N GLU A 26 -43.60 -66.30 -81.02
CA GLU A 26 -42.18 -65.90 -80.87
C GLU A 26 -41.99 -64.93 -79.69
N ALA A 27 -42.89 -63.95 -79.53
CA ALA A 27 -42.89 -63.05 -78.38
C ALA A 27 -43.13 -63.80 -77.06
N THR A 28 -44.04 -64.78 -77.05
CA THR A 28 -44.30 -65.63 -75.88
C THR A 28 -43.11 -66.51 -75.53
N ALA A 29 -42.41 -67.08 -76.53
CA ALA A 29 -41.18 -67.84 -76.33
C ALA A 29 -40.04 -66.95 -75.79
N GLY A 30 -39.90 -65.73 -76.33
CA GLY A 30 -38.96 -64.74 -75.82
C GLY A 30 -39.26 -64.34 -74.37
N LEU A 31 -40.54 -64.23 -74.00
CA LEU A 31 -40.96 -63.94 -72.63
C LEU A 31 -40.60 -65.08 -71.67
N ALA A 32 -40.78 -66.34 -72.08
CA ALA A 32 -40.43 -67.51 -71.27
C ALA A 32 -38.92 -67.60 -71.00
N VAL A 33 -38.07 -67.30 -71.98
CA VAL A 33 -36.60 -67.23 -71.80
C VAL A 33 -36.23 -66.09 -70.86
N LEU A 34 -36.92 -64.94 -70.96
CA LEU A 34 -36.69 -63.81 -70.07
C LEU A 34 -37.09 -64.16 -68.63
N GLU A 35 -38.21 -64.87 -68.43
CA GLU A 35 -38.66 -65.34 -67.12
C GLU A 35 -37.67 -66.32 -66.48
N GLU A 36 -37.09 -67.23 -67.26
CA GLU A 36 -36.04 -68.15 -66.80
C GLU A 36 -34.77 -67.39 -66.38
N GLN A 37 -34.30 -66.47 -67.22
CA GLN A 37 -33.13 -65.62 -66.91
C GLN A 37 -33.37 -64.72 -65.68
N ILE A 38 -34.59 -64.20 -65.52
CA ILE A 38 -34.98 -63.43 -64.33
C ILE A 38 -34.99 -64.36 -63.11
N GLY A 39 -35.48 -65.59 -63.23
CA GLY A 39 -35.50 -66.58 -62.14
C GLY A 39 -34.09 -66.97 -61.68
N GLU A 40 -33.16 -67.18 -62.62
CA GLU A 40 -31.75 -67.44 -62.31
C GLU A 40 -31.08 -66.23 -61.65
N ALA A 41 -31.29 -65.02 -62.19
CA ALA A 41 -30.78 -63.79 -61.60
C ALA A 41 -31.34 -63.54 -60.19
N GLU A 42 -32.61 -63.87 -59.94
CA GLU A 42 -33.24 -63.78 -58.62
C GLU A 42 -32.64 -64.80 -57.65
N GLN A 43 -32.40 -66.03 -58.09
CA GLN A 43 -31.72 -67.04 -57.26
C GLN A 43 -30.28 -66.64 -56.92
N ILE A 44 -29.53 -66.09 -57.87
CA ILE A 44 -28.17 -65.59 -57.65
C ILE A 44 -28.18 -64.42 -56.65
N SER A 45 -29.12 -63.48 -56.82
CA SER A 45 -29.29 -62.34 -55.91
C SER A 45 -29.66 -62.76 -54.48
N LYS A 46 -30.56 -63.74 -54.34
CA LYS A 46 -30.92 -64.33 -53.04
C LYS A 46 -29.74 -65.06 -52.40
N ALA A 47 -29.03 -65.89 -53.15
CA ALA A 47 -27.84 -66.59 -52.66
C ALA A 47 -26.74 -65.61 -52.21
N TYR A 48 -26.50 -64.55 -52.97
CA TYR A 48 -25.57 -63.49 -52.60
C TYR A 48 -26.00 -62.77 -51.32
N THR A 49 -27.29 -62.42 -51.20
CA THR A 49 -27.85 -61.76 -50.01
C THR A 49 -27.77 -62.66 -48.77
N ASP A 50 -28.13 -63.93 -48.89
CA ASP A 50 -28.07 -64.89 -47.79
C ASP A 50 -26.63 -65.18 -47.35
N GLN A 51 -25.68 -65.21 -48.29
CA GLN A 51 -24.25 -65.30 -47.98
C GLN A 51 -23.76 -64.06 -47.23
N GLN A 52 -24.16 -62.85 -47.66
CA GLN A 52 -23.84 -61.60 -46.96
C GLN A 52 -24.43 -61.56 -45.55
N ILE A 53 -25.60 -62.16 -45.34
CA ILE A 53 -26.21 -62.29 -44.00
C ILE A 53 -25.44 -63.31 -43.14
N GLN A 54 -24.98 -64.44 -43.69
CA GLN A 54 -24.15 -65.41 -42.97
C GLN A 54 -22.72 -64.90 -42.68
N LEU A 55 -22.26 -63.93 -43.47
CA LEU A 55 -21.02 -63.19 -43.28
C LEU A 55 -21.10 -62.17 -42.14
N VAL A 56 -22.22 -62.08 -41.39
CA VAL A 56 -22.40 -61.13 -40.30
C VAL A 56 -22.87 -61.86 -39.04
N THR A 57 -22.22 -61.65 -37.90
CA THR A 57 -22.70 -62.19 -36.61
C THR A 57 -24.00 -61.50 -36.18
N ALA A 58 -24.74 -62.07 -35.21
CA ALA A 58 -25.96 -61.45 -34.66
C ALA A 58 -25.78 -60.00 -34.13
N THR A 59 -24.54 -59.55 -33.98
CA THR A 59 -24.14 -58.20 -33.55
C THR A 59 -23.72 -57.27 -34.70
N GLY A 60 -23.87 -57.67 -35.97
CA GLY A 60 -23.50 -56.83 -37.11
C GLY A 60 -22.02 -56.85 -37.48
N ILE A 61 -21.22 -57.78 -36.92
CA ILE A 61 -19.77 -57.85 -37.17
C ILE A 61 -19.51 -58.74 -38.38
N PRO A 62 -18.77 -58.28 -39.41
CA PRO A 62 -18.34 -59.11 -40.53
C PRO A 62 -17.51 -60.30 -40.02
N LYS A 63 -17.98 -61.51 -40.27
CA LYS A 63 -17.24 -62.75 -40.03
C LYS A 63 -16.18 -62.88 -41.11
N LEU A 64 -14.93 -63.04 -40.68
CA LEU A 64 -13.82 -63.34 -41.56
C LEU A 64 -14.04 -64.74 -42.18
N VAL A 65 -14.34 -64.79 -43.48
CA VAL A 65 -14.55 -66.04 -44.21
C VAL A 65 -13.37 -66.27 -45.14
N THR A 66 -12.82 -67.49 -45.04
CA THR A 66 -11.63 -67.89 -45.77
C THR A 66 -11.87 -69.24 -46.42
N TYR A 67 -11.59 -69.33 -47.72
CA TYR A 67 -11.59 -70.58 -48.49
C TYR A 67 -10.16 -70.99 -48.77
N SER A 68 -9.86 -72.29 -48.69
CA SER A 68 -8.51 -72.82 -48.89
C SER A 68 -8.56 -73.98 -49.87
N TYR A 69 -7.69 -73.96 -50.87
CA TYR A 69 -7.63 -74.94 -51.94
C TYR A 69 -6.20 -75.41 -52.14
N VAL A 70 -6.01 -76.68 -52.45
CA VAL A 70 -4.74 -77.24 -52.90
C VAL A 70 -4.95 -77.74 -54.32
N LEU A 71 -4.20 -77.18 -55.26
CA LEU A 71 -4.27 -77.54 -56.67
C LEU A 71 -2.93 -78.14 -57.10
N THR A 72 -2.98 -79.26 -57.82
CA THR A 72 -1.77 -79.94 -58.29
C THR A 72 -1.53 -79.62 -59.76
N ALA A 73 -0.30 -79.25 -60.12
CA ALA A 73 0.09 -79.00 -61.50
C ALA A 73 -0.07 -80.28 -62.34
N GLY A 74 -0.90 -80.22 -63.38
CA GLY A 74 -1.20 -81.34 -64.27
C GLY A 74 -0.32 -81.40 -65.52
N GLN A 75 0.50 -80.36 -65.75
CA GLN A 75 1.37 -80.22 -66.91
C GLN A 75 2.75 -79.70 -66.45
N GLN A 76 3.79 -79.99 -67.23
CA GLN A 76 5.10 -79.38 -67.04
C GLN A 76 5.02 -77.88 -67.40
N ASP A 77 5.70 -77.05 -66.61
CA ASP A 77 5.77 -75.59 -66.78
C ASP A 77 4.41 -74.88 -66.68
N GLN A 78 3.44 -75.45 -65.95
CA GLN A 78 2.13 -74.84 -65.73
C GLN A 78 2.25 -73.55 -64.89
N THR A 79 1.67 -72.46 -65.37
CA THR A 79 1.64 -71.16 -64.66
C THR A 79 0.26 -70.80 -64.12
N ASP A 80 -0.79 -71.31 -64.74
CA ASP A 80 -2.16 -70.85 -64.52
C ASP A 80 -2.96 -71.88 -63.72
N PHE A 81 -3.59 -71.40 -62.65
CA PHE A 81 -4.41 -72.19 -61.74
C PHE A 81 -5.74 -71.48 -61.51
N GLU A 82 -6.84 -72.12 -61.92
CA GLU A 82 -8.18 -71.57 -61.72
C GLU A 82 -8.60 -71.72 -60.25
N ILE A 83 -9.13 -70.65 -59.66
CA ILE A 83 -9.65 -70.65 -58.29
C ILE A 83 -11.03 -71.34 -58.32
N PRO A 84 -11.23 -72.47 -57.61
CA PRO A 84 -12.49 -73.21 -57.62
C PRO A 84 -13.49 -72.60 -56.63
N LEU A 85 -13.73 -71.29 -56.75
CA LEU A 85 -14.72 -70.53 -56.00
C LEU A 85 -15.54 -69.69 -56.98
N GLU A 86 -16.79 -70.10 -57.24
CA GLU A 86 -17.69 -69.40 -58.17
C GLU A 86 -18.01 -67.98 -57.72
N THR A 87 -18.06 -67.76 -56.41
CA THR A 87 -18.37 -66.45 -55.83
C THR A 87 -17.13 -65.55 -55.69
N PHE A 88 -16.00 -65.92 -56.29
CA PHE A 88 -14.78 -65.11 -56.25
C PHE A 88 -14.98 -63.79 -57.00
N VAL A 89 -14.62 -62.68 -56.37
CA VAL A 89 -14.67 -61.33 -56.94
C VAL A 89 -13.31 -60.66 -56.75
N LYS A 90 -12.58 -60.45 -57.84
CA LYS A 90 -11.20 -59.95 -57.83
C LYS A 90 -11.05 -58.59 -57.14
N GLU A 91 -12.06 -57.73 -57.25
CA GLU A 91 -12.02 -56.36 -56.73
C GLU A 91 -12.11 -56.30 -55.21
N THR A 92 -12.75 -57.29 -54.59
CA THR A 92 -13.08 -57.27 -53.15
C THR A 92 -12.42 -58.39 -52.36
N ASP A 93 -12.08 -59.50 -53.01
CA ASP A 93 -11.46 -60.65 -52.37
C ASP A 93 -9.93 -60.59 -52.47
N THR A 94 -9.25 -60.99 -51.39
CA THR A 94 -7.79 -61.11 -51.41
C THR A 94 -7.36 -62.56 -51.52
N VAL A 95 -6.40 -62.84 -52.39
CA VAL A 95 -5.84 -64.17 -52.62
C VAL A 95 -4.40 -64.23 -52.11
N THR A 96 -4.11 -65.21 -51.26
CA THR A 96 -2.75 -65.59 -50.86
C THR A 96 -2.39 -66.92 -51.52
N VAL A 97 -1.20 -67.01 -52.12
CA VAL A 97 -0.74 -68.21 -52.82
C VAL A 97 0.52 -68.74 -52.15
N ALA A 98 0.60 -70.05 -51.93
CA ALA A 98 1.79 -70.71 -51.45
C ALA A 98 2.16 -71.90 -52.35
N GLN A 99 3.45 -72.06 -52.61
CA GLN A 99 4.01 -73.18 -53.35
C GLN A 99 4.83 -74.02 -52.37
N ASN A 100 4.54 -75.32 -52.25
CA ASN A 100 5.24 -76.23 -51.32
C ASN A 100 5.40 -75.64 -49.90
N SER A 101 4.29 -75.15 -49.33
CA SER A 101 4.23 -74.52 -48.00
C SER A 101 4.95 -73.17 -47.83
N THR A 102 5.49 -72.58 -48.90
CA THR A 102 6.08 -71.24 -48.86
C THR A 102 5.11 -70.23 -49.49
N VAL A 103 4.67 -69.24 -48.70
CA VAL A 103 3.83 -68.14 -49.20
C VAL A 103 4.63 -67.31 -50.20
N LEU A 104 4.07 -67.10 -51.38
CA LEU A 104 4.65 -66.31 -52.45
C LEU A 104 4.36 -64.81 -52.22
N SER A 105 5.31 -63.95 -52.58
CA SER A 105 5.04 -62.51 -52.64
C SER A 105 4.12 -62.18 -53.81
N THR A 106 3.43 -61.05 -53.73
CA THR A 106 2.53 -60.54 -54.78
C THR A 106 3.26 -60.17 -56.09
N GLU A 107 4.58 -60.16 -56.11
CA GLU A 107 5.38 -60.03 -57.34
C GLU A 107 5.52 -61.35 -58.10
N ARG A 108 5.34 -62.48 -57.41
CA ARG A 108 5.55 -63.84 -57.93
C ARG A 108 4.29 -64.46 -58.53
N TYR A 109 3.14 -63.82 -58.37
CA TYR A 109 1.88 -64.23 -58.99
C TYR A 109 0.98 -63.01 -59.22
N SER A 110 0.00 -63.17 -60.10
CA SER A 110 -1.05 -62.17 -60.35
C SER A 110 -2.41 -62.85 -60.44
N ILE A 111 -3.47 -62.10 -60.13
CA ILE A 111 -4.85 -62.57 -60.30
C ILE A 111 -5.41 -62.03 -61.61
N ILE A 112 -5.69 -62.94 -62.53
CA ILE A 112 -6.23 -62.66 -63.86
C ILE A 112 -7.73 -62.92 -63.85
N ASP A 113 -8.44 -62.04 -64.54
CA ASP A 113 -9.88 -62.05 -64.61
C ASP A 113 -10.42 -63.30 -65.33
N PRO A 114 -11.51 -63.92 -64.86
CA PRO A 114 -12.25 -63.55 -63.64
C PRO A 114 -11.72 -64.20 -62.35
N LYS A 115 -10.99 -65.34 -62.42
CA LYS A 115 -10.64 -66.14 -61.23
C LYS A 115 -9.40 -67.04 -61.39
N THR A 116 -8.34 -66.54 -62.03
CA THR A 116 -7.11 -67.33 -62.28
C THR A 116 -5.92 -66.77 -61.51
N VAL A 117 -5.22 -67.62 -60.77
CA VAL A 117 -3.87 -67.34 -60.26
C VAL A 117 -2.86 -67.65 -61.37
N ARG A 118 -2.14 -66.64 -61.84
CA ARG A 118 -0.99 -66.81 -62.75
C ARG A 118 0.31 -66.62 -62.00
N LEU A 119 1.11 -67.67 -61.90
CA LEU A 119 2.47 -67.62 -61.38
C LEU A 119 3.41 -66.95 -62.38
N ALA A 120 4.42 -66.24 -61.88
CA ALA A 120 5.45 -65.60 -62.72
C ALA A 120 6.38 -66.61 -63.39
N GLU A 121 6.54 -67.80 -62.79
CA GLU A 121 7.36 -68.91 -63.29
C GLU A 121 6.52 -70.19 -63.30
N GLY A 122 6.71 -71.03 -64.32
CA GLY A 122 6.02 -72.31 -64.43
C GLY A 122 6.52 -73.32 -63.39
N VAL A 123 5.64 -74.23 -62.98
CA VAL A 123 5.98 -75.28 -62.00
C VAL A 123 6.03 -76.67 -62.64
N ASN A 124 6.79 -77.58 -62.03
CA ASN A 124 6.87 -78.97 -62.46
C ASN A 124 5.54 -79.68 -62.25
N ILE A 125 5.24 -80.66 -63.09
CA ILE A 125 4.09 -81.55 -62.90
C ILE A 125 4.13 -82.19 -61.50
N GLY A 126 2.97 -82.24 -60.83
CA GLY A 126 2.85 -82.73 -59.45
C GLY A 126 3.14 -81.69 -58.36
N THR A 127 3.56 -80.47 -58.70
CA THR A 127 3.72 -79.38 -57.71
C THR A 127 2.36 -78.98 -57.13
N GLU A 128 2.28 -78.84 -55.81
CA GLU A 128 1.09 -78.35 -55.12
C GLU A 128 1.12 -76.84 -54.92
N ILE A 129 0.06 -76.19 -55.37
CA ILE A 129 -0.23 -74.76 -55.18
C ILE A 129 -1.37 -74.64 -54.19
N PHE A 130 -1.08 -74.06 -53.03
CA PHE A 130 -2.09 -73.72 -52.04
C PHE A 130 -2.61 -72.30 -52.31
N ILE A 131 -3.93 -72.17 -52.42
CA ILE A 131 -4.60 -70.90 -52.65
C ILE A 131 -5.55 -70.64 -51.49
N GLN A 132 -5.38 -69.52 -50.82
CA GLN A 132 -6.26 -69.05 -49.77
C GLN A 132 -6.96 -67.77 -50.19
N VAL A 133 -8.30 -67.79 -50.18
CA VAL A 133 -9.13 -66.65 -50.56
C VAL A 133 -9.81 -66.07 -49.33
N TRP A 134 -9.62 -64.78 -49.10
CA TRP A 134 -10.19 -63.99 -48.02
C TRP A 134 -11.32 -63.13 -48.59
N LYS A 135 -12.56 -63.42 -48.20
CA LYS A 135 -13.75 -62.76 -48.75
C LYS A 135 -13.91 -61.33 -48.24
N ASN A 136 -14.09 -60.37 -49.15
CA ASN A 136 -14.37 -58.96 -48.84
C ASN A 136 -13.35 -58.29 -47.89
N VAL A 137 -12.10 -58.76 -47.92
CA VAL A 137 -11.00 -58.21 -47.11
C VAL A 137 -10.01 -57.55 -48.06
N PRO A 138 -10.03 -56.21 -48.20
CA PRO A 138 -8.99 -55.50 -48.94
C PRO A 138 -7.71 -55.47 -48.10
N ILE A 139 -6.63 -56.06 -48.62
CA ILE A 139 -5.30 -55.97 -48.03
C ILE A 139 -4.52 -54.87 -48.75
N GLY A 140 -3.93 -53.95 -47.97
CA GLY A 140 -3.09 -52.87 -48.49
C GLY A 140 -1.75 -53.37 -49.06
N PRO A 141 -0.98 -52.50 -49.73
CA PRO A 141 0.31 -52.85 -50.35
C PRO A 141 1.31 -53.54 -49.41
N ASP A 142 1.24 -53.22 -48.11
CA ASP A 142 2.14 -53.73 -47.07
C ASP A 142 1.61 -54.99 -46.35
N GLY A 143 0.53 -55.61 -46.85
CA GLY A 143 -0.06 -56.79 -46.22
C GLY A 143 -0.99 -56.48 -45.03
N ALA A 144 -1.25 -55.20 -44.74
CA ALA A 144 -2.11 -54.75 -43.65
C ALA A 144 -3.60 -54.78 -44.05
N ILE A 145 -4.45 -55.30 -43.17
CA ILE A 145 -5.92 -55.24 -43.30
C ILE A 145 -6.38 -53.80 -43.03
N SER A 146 -7.26 -53.26 -43.88
CA SER A 146 -7.80 -51.90 -43.71
C SER A 146 -8.44 -51.70 -42.33
N ALA A 147 -8.17 -50.57 -41.66
CA ALA A 147 -8.76 -50.24 -40.36
C ALA A 147 -10.29 -50.11 -40.41
N ALA A 148 -10.87 -49.88 -41.60
CA ALA A 148 -12.30 -49.78 -41.84
C ALA A 148 -13.05 -51.11 -41.63
N VAL A 149 -12.37 -52.25 -41.78
CA VAL A 149 -12.97 -53.58 -41.58
C VAL A 149 -12.73 -54.17 -40.19
N LEU A 150 -12.05 -53.42 -39.30
CA LEU A 150 -11.84 -53.83 -37.91
C LEU A 150 -12.97 -53.30 -37.00
N ALA A 151 -13.47 -54.15 -36.09
CA ALA A 151 -14.57 -53.84 -35.19
C ALA A 151 -14.36 -52.54 -34.39
N ASN A 152 -15.45 -51.88 -33.98
CA ASN A 152 -15.36 -50.85 -32.96
C ASN A 152 -14.74 -51.44 -31.69
N ASP A 153 -13.92 -50.65 -31.00
CA ASP A 153 -13.12 -51.04 -29.81
C ASP A 153 -11.85 -51.88 -30.09
N THR A 154 -11.42 -52.01 -31.36
CA THR A 154 -10.06 -52.46 -31.69
C THR A 154 -9.11 -51.26 -31.80
N VAL A 155 -7.93 -51.35 -31.16
CA VAL A 155 -6.94 -50.26 -31.14
C VAL A 155 -6.09 -50.31 -32.41
N THR A 156 -6.34 -49.37 -33.32
CA THR A 156 -5.41 -49.04 -34.42
C THR A 156 -4.85 -47.65 -34.18
N GLU A 157 -3.65 -47.36 -34.68
CA GLU A 157 -3.02 -46.03 -34.57
C GLU A 157 -3.96 -44.91 -35.08
N SER A 158 -4.70 -45.19 -36.16
CA SER A 158 -5.71 -44.27 -36.70
C SER A 158 -6.90 -44.05 -35.76
N LYS A 159 -7.42 -45.08 -35.08
CA LYS A 159 -8.54 -44.93 -34.14
C LYS A 159 -8.09 -44.31 -32.81
N MET A 160 -6.86 -44.59 -32.38
CA MET A 160 -6.28 -44.03 -31.16
C MET A 160 -6.06 -42.52 -31.29
N ALA A 161 -5.66 -42.04 -32.47
CA ALA A 161 -5.54 -40.62 -32.76
C ALA A 161 -6.87 -39.83 -32.64
N ASP A 162 -8.00 -40.49 -32.89
CA ASP A 162 -9.32 -39.86 -32.77
C ASP A 162 -9.87 -39.90 -31.34
N GLU A 163 -9.68 -41.00 -30.61
CA GLU A 163 -10.08 -41.08 -29.19
C GLU A 163 -9.22 -40.18 -28.29
N MET A 164 -7.93 -40.03 -28.59
CA MET A 164 -7.06 -39.07 -27.87
C MET A 164 -7.50 -37.60 -28.00
N LYS A 165 -8.37 -37.26 -28.97
CA LYS A 165 -8.95 -35.91 -29.10
C LYS A 165 -10.14 -35.68 -28.16
N LYS A 166 -10.70 -36.73 -27.56
CA LYS A 166 -11.98 -36.69 -26.83
C LYS A 166 -11.82 -36.51 -25.31
N ASP A 167 -10.72 -36.96 -24.73
CA ASP A 167 -10.49 -37.00 -23.27
C ASP A 167 -9.87 -35.73 -22.66
N ILE A 168 -9.76 -34.64 -23.41
CA ILE A 168 -9.42 -33.32 -22.87
C ILE A 168 -10.74 -32.58 -22.57
N PRO A 169 -10.95 -32.03 -21.35
CA PRO A 169 -12.08 -31.16 -21.09
C PRO A 169 -12.09 -29.99 -22.10
N GLY A 170 -13.04 -30.01 -23.03
CA GLY A 170 -13.05 -29.13 -24.20
C GLY A 170 -12.60 -29.81 -25.50
N GLY A 171 -13.17 -30.97 -25.84
CA GLY A 171 -12.93 -31.66 -27.11
C GLY A 171 -12.92 -30.71 -28.31
N VAL A 172 -11.85 -30.79 -29.11
CA VAL A 172 -11.56 -29.97 -30.31
C VAL A 172 -11.50 -28.43 -30.11
N ALA A 173 -12.14 -27.86 -29.10
CA ALA A 173 -12.15 -26.43 -28.78
C ALA A 173 -11.03 -26.02 -27.79
N GLY A 174 -10.43 -26.96 -27.06
CA GLY A 174 -9.41 -26.69 -26.04
C GLY A 174 -8.00 -26.42 -26.56
N TYR A 175 -7.74 -26.63 -27.86
CA TYR A 175 -6.50 -26.15 -28.50
C TYR A 175 -6.63 -24.71 -28.99
N ASP A 176 -7.85 -24.28 -29.33
CA ASP A 176 -8.16 -22.89 -29.66
C ASP A 176 -8.00 -22.00 -28.42
N THR A 177 -8.32 -22.52 -27.23
CA THR A 177 -8.14 -21.75 -25.99
C THR A 177 -6.67 -21.52 -25.62
N PHE A 178 -5.70 -22.39 -25.93
CA PHE A 178 -4.28 -22.06 -25.68
C PHE A 178 -3.75 -21.02 -26.68
N ALA A 179 -4.13 -21.06 -27.95
CA ALA A 179 -3.79 -20.02 -28.91
C ALA A 179 -4.46 -18.68 -28.57
N THR A 180 -5.70 -18.75 -28.07
CA THR A 180 -6.46 -17.61 -27.55
C THR A 180 -5.86 -17.08 -26.24
N HIS A 181 -5.38 -17.93 -25.33
CA HIS A 181 -4.67 -17.55 -24.09
C HIS A 181 -3.24 -17.06 -24.37
N LEU A 182 -2.56 -17.57 -25.41
CA LEU A 182 -1.28 -17.05 -25.86
C LEU A 182 -1.42 -15.63 -26.43
N ALA A 183 -2.60 -15.31 -26.98
CA ALA A 183 -3.02 -13.94 -27.30
C ALA A 183 -3.50 -13.13 -26.07
N GLU A 184 -3.98 -13.78 -25.00
CA GLU A 184 -4.28 -13.13 -23.70
C GLU A 184 -3.04 -12.64 -22.93
N ASN A 185 -1.82 -12.86 -23.46
CA ASN A 185 -0.65 -12.09 -23.03
C ASN A 185 -0.74 -10.60 -23.44
N ALA A 186 -1.94 -10.14 -23.86
CA ALA A 186 -2.38 -8.76 -23.77
C ALA A 186 -2.07 -8.23 -22.37
N LYS A 187 -1.09 -7.34 -22.28
CA LYS A 187 -0.57 -6.77 -21.03
C LYS A 187 -1.73 -6.43 -20.09
N HIS A 188 -1.86 -7.13 -18.96
CA HIS A 188 -2.93 -6.89 -17.99
C HIS A 188 -3.04 -5.40 -17.58
N VAL A 189 -1.92 -4.66 -17.64
CA VAL A 189 -1.87 -3.20 -17.62
C VAL A 189 -0.81 -2.75 -18.62
N PRO A 190 -1.16 -2.12 -19.77
CA PRO A 190 -0.17 -1.66 -20.73
C PRO A 190 0.74 -0.56 -20.18
N HIS A 191 2.02 -0.61 -20.54
CA HIS A 191 2.97 0.51 -20.36
C HIS A 191 3.09 1.28 -21.67
N LEU A 192 2.75 2.56 -21.66
CA LEU A 192 2.69 3.41 -22.86
C LEU A 192 4.06 3.96 -23.30
N GLY A 193 5.09 3.81 -22.47
CA GLY A 193 6.42 4.36 -22.72
C GLY A 193 6.69 5.67 -21.99
N THR A 194 7.58 6.48 -22.56
CA THR A 194 8.02 7.76 -21.98
C THR A 194 7.40 8.94 -22.72
N THR A 195 6.89 9.92 -21.99
CA THR A 195 6.28 11.12 -22.56
C THR A 195 7.31 12.08 -23.15
N THR A 196 6.83 12.94 -24.04
CA THR A 196 7.43 14.25 -24.34
C THR A 196 6.49 15.34 -23.82
N ASN A 197 6.98 16.57 -23.64
CA ASN A 197 6.13 17.66 -23.15
C ASN A 197 6.53 19.05 -23.65
N VAL A 198 5.56 19.94 -23.67
CA VAL A 198 5.74 21.39 -23.75
C VAL A 198 5.02 22.00 -22.55
N GLY A 199 5.79 22.50 -21.58
CA GLY A 199 5.23 22.90 -20.28
C GLY A 199 4.55 21.71 -19.58
N ASN A 200 3.30 21.88 -19.15
CA ASN A 200 2.52 20.85 -18.46
C ASN A 200 1.65 19.98 -19.40
N ALA A 201 1.77 20.16 -20.72
CA ALA A 201 1.09 19.33 -21.71
C ALA A 201 1.99 18.18 -22.14
N TYR A 202 1.69 16.98 -21.67
CA TYR A 202 2.43 15.76 -21.98
C TYR A 202 1.78 15.00 -23.14
N SER A 203 2.61 14.33 -23.93
CA SER A 203 2.17 13.44 -25.01
C SER A 203 2.98 12.15 -25.01
N VAL A 204 2.35 11.05 -25.41
CA VAL A 204 3.02 9.76 -25.62
C VAL A 204 2.52 9.11 -26.90
N THR A 205 3.46 8.59 -27.70
CA THR A 205 3.14 7.82 -28.89
C THR A 205 2.94 6.35 -28.51
N SER A 206 1.70 5.88 -28.59
CA SER A 206 1.32 4.49 -28.32
C SER A 206 0.21 4.06 -29.27
N SER A 207 0.24 2.79 -29.68
CA SER A 207 -0.85 2.12 -30.40
C SER A 207 -1.88 1.49 -29.47
N GLU A 208 -1.60 1.42 -28.17
CA GLU A 208 -2.51 0.88 -27.15
C GLU A 208 -3.76 1.79 -27.05
N ILE A 209 -4.94 1.20 -27.14
CA ILE A 209 -6.21 1.89 -26.91
C ILE A 209 -6.53 1.77 -25.41
N ILE A 210 -6.77 2.91 -24.75
CA ILE A 210 -7.11 2.96 -23.33
C ILE A 210 -8.56 3.40 -23.22
N ASP A 211 -9.50 2.47 -23.06
CA ASP A 211 -10.93 2.74 -22.93
C ASP A 211 -11.36 3.09 -21.50
N GLY A 212 -12.63 3.47 -21.33
CA GLY A 212 -13.17 3.81 -20.02
C GLY A 212 -13.00 2.64 -19.03
N ASN A 213 -12.48 2.95 -17.84
CA ASN A 213 -12.08 2.02 -16.77
C ASN A 213 -10.81 1.19 -17.03
N ASP A 214 -10.10 1.41 -18.14
CA ASP A 214 -8.82 0.74 -18.38
C ASP A 214 -7.71 1.35 -17.55
N LYS A 215 -6.83 0.47 -17.08
CA LYS A 215 -5.61 0.83 -16.36
C LYS A 215 -4.44 0.88 -17.32
N PHE A 216 -3.53 1.81 -17.10
CA PHE A 216 -2.27 1.87 -17.85
C PHE A 216 -1.16 2.47 -16.98
N SER A 217 0.08 2.33 -17.42
CA SER A 217 1.22 3.05 -16.86
C SER A 217 1.95 3.87 -17.91
N VAL A 218 2.57 4.96 -17.47
CA VAL A 218 3.34 5.85 -18.35
C VAL A 218 4.47 6.49 -17.57
N LYS A 219 5.62 6.70 -18.22
CA LYS A 219 6.77 7.40 -17.66
C LYS A 219 6.71 8.88 -18.05
N PHE A 220 6.61 9.76 -17.07
CA PHE A 220 6.77 11.20 -17.26
C PHE A 220 8.24 11.58 -17.32
N ASN A 221 8.63 12.35 -18.34
CA ASN A 221 10.01 12.76 -18.58
C ASN A 221 10.47 13.94 -17.72
N ALA A 222 9.54 14.73 -17.18
CA ALA A 222 9.82 15.94 -16.42
C ALA A 222 8.76 16.16 -15.32
N VAL A 223 9.04 17.09 -14.40
CA VAL A 223 8.10 17.51 -13.35
C VAL A 223 7.09 18.52 -13.89
N ALA A 224 5.81 18.37 -13.53
CA ALA A 224 4.77 19.36 -13.77
C ALA A 224 4.74 20.42 -12.65
N THR A 225 4.67 21.70 -13.02
CA THR A 225 4.60 22.83 -12.08
C THR A 225 3.18 23.38 -11.91
N GLY A 226 2.26 23.01 -12.79
CA GLY A 226 0.85 23.39 -12.77
C GLY A 226 -0.06 22.25 -13.21
N THR A 227 -1.31 22.55 -13.55
CA THR A 227 -2.28 21.57 -14.08
C THR A 227 -1.70 20.85 -15.29
N ALA A 228 -1.67 19.52 -15.22
CA ALA A 228 -1.03 18.67 -16.22
C ALA A 228 -2.06 17.89 -17.04
N THR A 229 -1.76 17.72 -18.33
CA THR A 229 -2.55 16.89 -19.26
C THR A 229 -1.68 15.83 -19.91
N LEU A 230 -2.30 14.71 -20.30
CA LEU A 230 -1.66 13.67 -21.09
C LEU A 230 -2.49 13.42 -22.35
N LYS A 231 -1.83 13.45 -23.51
CA LYS A 231 -2.37 13.05 -24.81
C LYS A 231 -1.71 11.75 -25.26
N ILE A 232 -2.52 10.71 -25.46
CA ILE A 232 -2.07 9.44 -26.04
C ILE A 232 -2.37 9.50 -27.55
N SER A 233 -1.41 9.14 -28.41
CA SER A 233 -1.60 9.24 -29.87
C SER A 233 -2.76 8.42 -30.42
N SER A 234 -3.13 7.31 -29.76
CA SER A 234 -4.25 6.43 -30.15
C SER A 234 -5.64 7.08 -29.94
N ASP A 235 -5.82 7.87 -28.88
CA ASP A 235 -7.06 8.63 -28.59
C ASP A 235 -7.02 10.03 -29.23
N GLY A 236 -5.83 10.64 -29.32
CA GLY A 236 -5.65 11.98 -29.88
C GLY A 236 -6.18 13.13 -29.00
N THR A 237 -6.99 12.81 -27.98
CA THR A 237 -7.55 13.73 -27.00
C THR A 237 -6.57 13.95 -25.84
N ALA A 238 -6.33 15.21 -25.48
CA ALA A 238 -5.59 15.54 -24.26
C ALA A 238 -6.56 15.52 -23.07
N ARG A 239 -6.21 14.77 -22.02
CA ARG A 239 -7.02 14.63 -20.81
C ARG A 239 -6.24 15.10 -19.58
N THR A 240 -6.93 15.66 -18.61
CA THR A 240 -6.32 16.13 -17.36
C THR A 240 -5.86 14.96 -16.50
N LEU A 241 -4.78 15.14 -15.75
CA LEU A 241 -4.33 14.19 -14.75
C LEU A 241 -4.97 14.54 -13.40
N LYS A 242 -5.64 13.56 -12.78
CA LYS A 242 -6.45 13.75 -11.57
C LYS A 242 -6.02 12.82 -10.46
N LYS A 243 -6.24 13.28 -9.24
CA LYS A 243 -6.22 12.46 -8.02
C LYS A 243 -7.60 11.82 -7.77
N PRO A 244 -7.71 10.81 -6.90
CA PRO A 244 -9.01 10.23 -6.51
C PRO A 244 -9.99 11.23 -5.89
N ASP A 245 -9.51 12.31 -5.27
CA ASP A 245 -10.33 13.38 -4.71
C ASP A 245 -10.82 14.40 -5.77
N GLY A 246 -10.45 14.22 -7.05
CA GLY A 246 -10.80 15.09 -8.17
C GLY A 246 -9.88 16.32 -8.35
N SER A 247 -8.93 16.55 -7.45
CA SER A 247 -7.92 17.59 -7.58
C SER A 247 -6.91 17.27 -8.69
N ASP A 248 -6.16 18.27 -9.16
CA ASP A 248 -5.17 18.08 -10.22
C ASP A 248 -3.94 17.31 -9.72
N PHE A 249 -3.58 16.24 -10.43
CA PHE A 249 -2.33 15.53 -10.20
C PHE A 249 -1.18 16.18 -10.98
N LYS A 250 -0.07 16.44 -10.29
CA LYS A 250 1.16 17.01 -10.85
C LYS A 250 2.26 15.93 -10.87
N PRO A 251 2.50 15.25 -12.00
CA PRO A 251 3.51 14.20 -12.06
C PRO A 251 4.91 14.79 -11.82
N LYS A 252 5.76 14.05 -11.11
CA LYS A 252 7.21 14.24 -11.16
C LYS A 252 7.79 13.40 -12.31
N ALA A 253 9.09 13.52 -12.57
CA ALA A 253 9.75 12.59 -13.48
C ALA A 253 9.71 11.17 -12.87
N GLY A 254 9.11 10.20 -13.57
CA GLY A 254 8.89 8.87 -13.01
C GLY A 254 7.76 8.09 -13.69
N ILE A 255 7.58 6.83 -13.27
CA ILE A 255 6.51 5.96 -13.76
C ILE A 255 5.31 6.06 -12.81
N TYR A 256 4.13 6.21 -13.39
CA TYR A 256 2.87 6.24 -12.66
C TYR A 256 1.85 5.34 -13.33
N SER A 257 0.90 4.84 -12.55
CA SER A 257 -0.24 4.04 -13.00
C SER A 257 -1.52 4.86 -12.89
N PHE A 258 -2.35 4.83 -13.93
CA PHE A 258 -3.63 5.54 -13.97
C PHE A 258 -4.76 4.59 -14.34
N ILE A 259 -5.98 5.02 -14.07
CA ILE A 259 -7.22 4.51 -14.66
C ILE A 259 -7.90 5.62 -15.47
N ARG A 260 -8.52 5.28 -16.60
CA ARG A 260 -9.38 6.22 -17.33
C ARG A 260 -10.76 6.27 -16.65
N ASP A 261 -11.09 7.37 -15.97
CA ASP A 261 -12.33 7.51 -15.17
C ASP A 261 -13.60 7.83 -16.01
N GLY A 262 -13.52 7.62 -17.32
CA GLY A 262 -14.52 8.03 -18.31
C GLY A 262 -14.22 9.38 -18.96
N VAL A 263 -13.55 10.32 -18.28
CA VAL A 263 -13.26 11.67 -18.80
C VAL A 263 -11.77 12.01 -18.72
N ASN A 264 -11.16 11.85 -17.55
CA ASN A 264 -9.77 12.16 -17.22
C ASN A 264 -8.96 10.87 -16.93
N PHE A 265 -7.68 11.06 -16.60
CA PHE A 265 -6.84 9.99 -16.09
C PHE A 265 -6.62 10.18 -14.59
N GLN A 266 -7.18 9.26 -13.79
CA GLN A 266 -7.06 9.27 -12.33
C GLN A 266 -5.86 8.43 -11.90
N LEU A 267 -4.99 8.99 -11.05
CA LEU A 267 -3.82 8.31 -10.50
C LEU A 267 -4.22 7.13 -9.60
N LEU A 268 -3.48 6.03 -9.71
CA LEU A 268 -3.56 4.86 -8.83
C LEU A 268 -2.32 4.79 -7.95
N GLY A 269 -2.53 4.56 -6.64
CA GLY A 269 -1.45 4.39 -5.67
C GLY A 269 -0.82 5.69 -5.19
N GLU A 270 -1.65 6.69 -4.89
CA GLU A 270 -1.17 7.91 -4.26
C GLU A 270 -0.43 7.59 -2.95
N GLY A 271 0.71 8.25 -2.71
CA GLY A 271 1.24 8.35 -1.36
C GLY A 271 0.23 9.07 -0.46
N GLY A 272 0.24 8.76 0.84
CA GLY A 272 -0.66 9.41 1.80
C GLY A 272 -0.54 10.93 1.81
N GLU A 273 -1.62 11.61 2.19
CA GLU A 273 -1.64 13.06 2.33
C GLU A 273 -0.65 13.52 3.42
N TYR A 274 0.22 14.48 3.09
CA TYR A 274 1.10 15.12 4.07
C TYR A 274 0.37 16.30 4.71
N GLY A 275 0.53 16.46 6.03
CA GLY A 275 0.04 17.64 6.75
C GLY A 275 0.82 18.92 6.38
N ASN A 276 0.45 20.05 7.00
CA ASN A 276 1.09 21.35 6.77
C ASN A 276 2.36 21.59 7.62
N ALA A 277 2.91 20.56 8.26
CA ALA A 277 4.15 20.66 9.01
C ALA A 277 5.32 20.99 8.06
N GLN A 278 6.26 21.80 8.55
CA GLN A 278 7.48 22.20 7.86
C GLN A 278 8.67 21.94 8.79
N PRO A 279 9.92 21.92 8.32
CA PRO A 279 11.07 21.62 9.17
C PRO A 279 11.11 22.44 10.47
N GLN A 280 10.76 23.73 10.41
CA GLN A 280 10.69 24.62 11.58
C GLN A 280 9.57 24.32 12.58
N HIS A 281 8.67 23.39 12.28
CA HIS A 281 7.60 22.92 13.17
C HIS A 281 7.99 21.62 13.90
N VAL A 282 9.18 21.07 13.66
CA VAL A 282 9.58 19.73 14.10
C VAL A 282 10.89 19.79 14.88
N LEU A 283 10.95 19.04 15.97
CA LEU A 283 12.12 18.93 16.83
C LEU A 283 13.28 18.20 16.14
N SER A 284 14.47 18.80 16.12
CA SER A 284 15.69 18.09 15.68
C SER A 284 16.08 17.00 16.71
N PRO A 285 16.45 15.77 16.29
CA PRO A 285 16.70 15.33 14.91
C PRO A 285 15.52 14.58 14.25
N TYR A 286 14.32 14.66 14.83
CA TYR A 286 13.14 13.95 14.28
C TYR A 286 12.76 14.51 12.91
N THR A 287 12.20 13.64 12.07
CA THR A 287 11.89 13.93 10.66
C THR A 287 10.39 14.04 10.41
N ILE A 288 10.03 14.70 9.31
CA ILE A 288 8.66 14.71 8.74
C ILE A 288 8.69 14.31 7.27
N GLY A 289 7.60 13.69 6.80
CA GLY A 289 7.36 13.50 5.37
C GLY A 289 6.75 14.76 4.75
N THR A 290 7.26 15.15 3.59
CA THR A 290 6.74 16.24 2.74
C THR A 290 6.63 15.75 1.31
N ASP A 291 6.04 16.58 0.44
CA ASP A 291 6.05 16.31 -1.00
C ASP A 291 7.46 16.16 -1.57
N GLU A 292 8.49 16.74 -0.95
CA GLU A 292 9.89 16.64 -1.36
C GLU A 292 10.60 15.40 -0.79
N GLY A 293 9.95 14.65 0.09
CA GLY A 293 10.49 13.47 0.76
C GLY A 293 10.57 13.64 2.27
N VAL A 294 11.35 12.80 2.94
CA VAL A 294 11.55 12.88 4.39
C VAL A 294 12.64 13.92 4.69
N VAL A 295 12.29 14.94 5.47
CA VAL A 295 13.20 16.04 5.85
C VAL A 295 13.35 16.14 7.38
N PRO A 296 14.53 16.51 7.91
CA PRO A 296 14.73 16.68 9.35
C PRO A 296 14.08 17.96 9.86
N GLY A 297 13.61 17.92 11.11
CA GLY A 297 13.16 19.10 11.85
C GLY A 297 14.30 20.03 12.24
N THR A 298 13.98 21.30 12.44
CA THR A 298 14.97 22.35 12.73
C THR A 298 14.73 23.08 14.05
N ILE A 299 13.73 22.69 14.86
CA ILE A 299 13.55 23.29 16.19
C ILE A 299 14.73 22.87 17.09
N PRO A 300 15.53 23.81 17.61
CA PRO A 300 16.62 23.51 18.52
C PRO A 300 16.08 23.14 19.91
N SER A 301 16.83 22.28 20.62
CA SER A 301 16.51 21.91 22.00
C SER A 301 17.27 22.77 23.01
N LYS A 302 16.57 23.19 24.08
CA LYS A 302 17.15 23.86 25.24
C LYS A 302 17.04 22.96 26.47
N GLY A 303 18.20 22.55 26.99
CA GLY A 303 18.29 21.80 28.23
C GLY A 303 17.86 22.61 29.46
N ALA A 304 17.85 21.96 30.62
CA ALA A 304 17.48 22.61 31.88
C ALA A 304 18.39 23.80 32.19
N GLN A 305 17.80 24.89 32.71
CA GLN A 305 18.54 26.10 33.08
C GLN A 305 17.82 26.84 34.21
N THR A 306 18.59 27.42 35.13
CA THR A 306 18.10 28.37 36.13
C THR A 306 18.45 29.80 35.72
N PHE A 307 17.46 30.68 35.72
CA PHE A 307 17.58 32.12 35.49
C PHE A 307 17.53 32.84 36.83
N THR A 308 18.65 33.42 37.25
CA THR A 308 18.71 34.28 38.43
C THR A 308 18.38 35.72 38.02
N PRO A 309 17.28 36.34 38.49
CA PRO A 309 16.93 37.71 38.11
C PRO A 309 18.08 38.69 38.30
N GLY A 310 18.27 39.59 37.32
CA GLY A 310 19.30 40.62 37.34
C GLY A 310 18.70 42.01 37.11
N THR A 311 19.57 43.02 36.95
CA THR A 311 19.14 44.40 36.64
C THR A 311 18.69 44.58 35.18
N THR A 312 18.88 43.56 34.33
CA THR A 312 18.46 43.55 32.93
C THR A 312 17.60 42.33 32.63
N ASN A 313 16.72 42.45 31.64
CA ASN A 313 15.87 41.35 31.20
C ASN A 313 16.71 40.16 30.71
N GLN A 314 16.31 38.97 31.12
CA GLN A 314 16.80 37.72 30.55
C GLN A 314 15.70 37.14 29.68
N THR A 315 16.03 36.84 28.42
CA THR A 315 15.07 36.39 27.43
C THR A 315 15.34 34.94 27.06
N ILE A 316 14.28 34.13 27.08
CA ILE A 316 14.28 32.81 26.42
C ILE A 316 13.80 33.07 25.00
N ALA A 317 14.67 32.86 24.01
CA ALA A 317 14.31 33.06 22.62
C ALA A 317 13.16 32.11 22.22
N SER A 318 12.25 32.59 21.37
CA SER A 318 11.15 31.80 20.85
C SER A 318 11.63 30.69 19.90
N GLY A 319 10.77 29.72 19.63
CA GLY A 319 11.06 28.64 18.68
C GLY A 319 12.06 27.60 19.20
N GLN A 320 12.22 27.46 20.51
CA GLN A 320 13.03 26.40 21.12
C GLN A 320 12.15 25.37 21.80
N TYR A 321 12.57 24.10 21.74
CA TYR A 321 11.95 23.02 22.49
C TYR A 321 12.61 22.88 23.86
N LEU A 322 11.83 23.06 24.93
CA LEU A 322 12.32 22.93 26.31
C LEU A 322 12.40 21.45 26.68
N SER A 323 13.58 20.85 26.55
CA SER A 323 13.83 19.46 26.93
C SER A 323 14.12 19.28 28.43
N GLY A 324 14.34 20.39 29.15
CA GLY A 324 14.49 20.41 30.60
C GLY A 324 13.80 21.59 31.24
N VAL A 325 13.57 21.49 32.55
CA VAL A 325 12.91 22.53 33.35
C VAL A 325 13.69 23.85 33.25
N GLN A 326 12.94 24.93 32.99
CA GLN A 326 13.45 26.29 33.08
C GLN A 326 12.97 26.89 34.40
N THR A 327 13.89 27.18 35.30
CA THR A 327 13.55 27.72 36.63
C THR A 327 13.90 29.21 36.68
N ILE A 328 12.93 30.05 37.00
CA ILE A 328 13.19 31.45 37.34
C ILE A 328 13.38 31.47 38.86
N ALA A 329 14.59 31.76 39.33
CA ALA A 329 14.93 31.68 40.74
C ALA A 329 14.17 32.76 41.54
N GLY A 330 13.41 32.31 42.54
CA GLY A 330 12.87 33.18 43.58
C GLY A 330 13.93 33.53 44.63
N SER A 331 13.57 34.44 45.53
CA SER A 331 14.38 34.77 46.71
C SER A 331 13.46 34.90 47.92
N ASP A 332 13.74 34.13 48.97
CA ASP A 332 13.01 34.23 50.24
C ASP A 332 13.18 35.61 50.91
N ASN A 333 14.17 36.38 50.48
CA ASN A 333 14.40 37.75 50.94
C ASN A 333 13.60 38.79 50.16
N LEU A 334 12.88 38.43 49.08
CA LEU A 334 11.99 39.33 48.34
C LEU A 334 10.70 39.58 49.14
N LYS A 335 10.85 40.31 50.24
CA LYS A 335 9.78 40.65 51.19
C LYS A 335 9.80 42.15 51.45
N PRO A 336 8.63 42.80 51.63
CA PRO A 336 8.55 44.24 51.90
C PRO A 336 9.48 44.73 53.02
N GLU A 337 9.62 43.97 54.11
CA GLU A 337 10.45 44.30 55.27
C GLU A 337 11.96 44.31 54.98
N ASN A 338 12.41 43.70 53.88
CA ASN A 338 13.81 43.73 53.44
C ASN A 338 14.08 44.82 52.39
N ILE A 339 13.03 45.47 51.89
CA ILE A 339 13.10 46.46 50.82
C ILE A 339 12.86 47.83 51.42
N LYS A 340 13.70 48.81 51.05
CA LYS A 340 13.61 50.19 51.54
C LYS A 340 12.21 50.76 51.33
N ALA A 341 11.68 51.43 52.35
CA ALA A 341 10.36 52.06 52.33
C ALA A 341 10.12 52.87 51.05
N GLY A 342 9.03 52.55 50.35
CA GLY A 342 8.62 53.21 49.10
C GLY A 342 9.30 52.72 47.81
N VAL A 343 10.31 51.85 47.90
CA VAL A 343 10.93 51.22 46.72
C VAL A 343 10.08 50.03 46.28
N ASN A 344 9.73 49.96 44.99
CA ASN A 344 9.03 48.81 44.41
C ASN A 344 10.04 47.90 43.68
N ILE A 345 10.07 46.61 44.05
CA ILE A 345 10.76 45.55 43.31
C ILE A 345 9.72 44.46 43.00
N PHE A 346 9.36 44.30 41.72
CA PHE A 346 8.39 43.30 41.26
C PHE A 346 7.06 43.30 42.05
N ASP A 347 6.45 44.48 42.18
CA ASP A 347 5.20 44.73 42.91
C ASP A 347 5.26 44.47 44.43
N LYS A 348 6.46 44.30 44.98
CA LYS A 348 6.72 44.35 46.42
C LYS A 348 7.22 45.75 46.79
N VAL A 349 6.30 46.57 47.29
CA VAL A 349 6.65 47.89 47.85
C VAL A 349 7.30 47.69 49.23
N GLY A 350 8.48 48.26 49.41
CA GLY A 350 9.24 48.15 50.64
C GLY A 350 8.60 48.86 51.83
N THR A 351 8.84 48.29 53.01
CA THR A 351 8.40 48.80 54.32
C THR A 351 9.58 49.01 55.28
N LEU A 352 10.80 48.64 54.89
CA LEU A 352 11.99 48.84 55.71
C LEU A 352 12.25 50.34 55.89
N GLN A 353 11.93 50.85 57.08
CA GLN A 353 12.33 52.19 57.47
C GLN A 353 13.83 52.18 57.80
N PRO A 354 14.67 52.99 57.14
CA PRO A 354 16.03 53.17 57.60
C PRO A 354 16.00 53.70 59.03
N ALA A 355 16.99 53.35 59.86
CA ALA A 355 17.17 53.96 61.18
C ALA A 355 17.54 55.44 61.02
N SER A 356 16.55 56.27 60.67
CA SER A 356 16.64 57.71 60.71
C SER A 356 16.50 58.10 62.17
N GLY A 357 17.61 58.51 62.80
CA GLY A 357 17.63 59.11 64.13
C GLY A 357 16.71 60.32 64.16
N SER A 358 15.44 60.07 64.51
CA SER A 358 14.43 61.10 64.67
C SER A 358 14.67 61.73 66.02
N ASN A 359 15.67 62.62 66.06
CA ASN A 359 16.06 63.35 67.25
C ASN A 359 14.89 64.21 67.70
N VAL A 360 14.19 63.80 68.77
CA VAL A 360 13.16 64.61 69.40
C VAL A 360 13.82 65.54 70.41
N TYR A 361 13.71 66.85 70.16
CA TYR A 361 14.23 67.91 71.03
C TYR A 361 13.20 68.29 72.10
N LYS A 362 13.55 68.17 73.38
CA LYS A 362 12.73 68.66 74.50
C LYS A 362 13.57 69.52 75.43
N SER A 363 13.09 70.73 75.72
CA SER A 363 13.72 71.65 76.66
C SER A 363 12.94 71.72 77.98
N PHE A 364 13.62 71.54 79.11
CA PHE A 364 13.05 71.75 80.43
C PHE A 364 13.71 72.95 81.12
N SER A 365 12.89 73.87 81.66
CA SER A 365 13.34 75.01 82.45
C SER A 365 13.10 74.72 83.93
N PHE A 366 14.13 74.88 84.76
CA PHE A 366 14.00 74.75 86.21
C PHE A 366 13.66 76.12 86.80
N GLY A 367 12.54 76.21 87.52
CA GLY A 367 12.16 77.45 88.22
C GLY A 367 13.24 77.87 89.21
N ASN A 368 13.54 79.16 89.29
CA ASN A 368 14.55 79.72 90.18
C ASN A 368 14.37 79.26 91.64
N ASN A 369 15.51 78.95 92.27
CA ASN A 369 15.73 78.62 93.70
C ASN A 369 15.34 77.22 94.19
N PRO A 370 16.20 76.23 93.92
CA PRO A 370 16.60 75.37 95.01
C PRO A 370 17.23 76.20 96.13
N SER A 371 16.78 76.05 97.39
CA SER A 371 17.31 76.78 98.54
C SER A 371 18.84 76.81 98.51
N ARG A 372 19.43 77.99 98.75
CA ARG A 372 20.88 78.30 98.69
C ARG A 372 21.77 77.48 99.65
N VAL A 373 21.27 76.40 100.21
CA VAL A 373 21.93 75.58 101.22
C VAL A 373 22.79 74.51 100.53
N SER A 374 24.04 74.42 100.96
CA SER A 374 24.95 73.35 100.56
C SER A 374 24.40 71.98 100.96
N GLY A 375 24.45 70.98 100.07
CA GLY A 375 24.05 69.60 100.36
C GLY A 375 22.58 69.24 100.07
N THR A 376 21.80 70.13 99.44
CA THR A 376 20.43 69.82 99.03
C THR A 376 20.40 69.08 97.68
N GLN A 377 19.73 67.92 97.64
CA GLN A 377 19.47 67.16 96.42
C GLN A 377 18.13 67.59 95.81
N TYR A 378 18.14 67.99 94.54
CA TYR A 378 16.93 68.24 93.76
C TYR A 378 16.72 67.10 92.77
N SER A 379 15.48 66.65 92.61
CA SER A 379 15.20 65.60 91.65
C SER A 379 13.76 65.57 91.17
N GLU A 380 13.59 65.37 89.86
CA GLU A 380 12.30 65.44 89.18
C GLU A 380 12.20 64.35 88.10
N TYR A 381 10.99 63.84 87.89
CA TYR A 381 10.71 62.89 86.80
C TYR A 381 10.30 63.64 85.54
N PHE A 382 10.88 63.21 84.43
CA PHE A 382 10.57 63.71 83.10
C PHE A 382 10.08 62.56 82.21
N THR A 383 9.12 62.89 81.36
CA THR A 383 8.61 61.98 80.33
C THR A 383 8.75 62.67 78.98
N ILE A 384 9.34 61.96 78.03
CA ILE A 384 9.29 62.31 76.61
C ILE A 384 8.43 61.26 75.93
N ASP A 385 7.25 61.65 75.47
CA ASP A 385 6.24 60.82 74.83
C ASP A 385 6.00 61.22 73.37
N GLY A 386 5.12 60.48 72.69
CA GLY A 386 4.75 60.74 71.29
C GLY A 386 5.83 60.31 70.28
N LEU A 387 6.74 59.42 70.67
CA LEU A 387 7.79 58.91 69.80
C LEU A 387 7.22 57.82 68.87
N SER A 388 7.72 57.73 67.64
CA SER A 388 7.33 56.67 66.69
C SER A 388 8.24 55.43 66.77
N PHE A 389 9.12 55.38 67.77
CA PHE A 389 10.13 54.35 67.95
C PHE A 389 10.33 54.03 69.44
N THR A 390 11.04 52.94 69.74
CA THR A 390 11.56 52.66 71.09
C THR A 390 12.94 53.29 71.20
N PRO A 391 13.14 54.32 72.04
CA PRO A 391 14.45 54.92 72.16
C PRO A 391 15.44 53.99 72.86
N ARG A 392 16.72 54.20 72.58
CA ARG A 392 17.83 53.47 73.21
C ARG A 392 18.81 54.39 73.90
N GLN A 393 18.74 55.69 73.63
CA GLN A 393 19.62 56.70 74.20
C GLN A 393 18.87 58.01 74.48
N ILE A 394 19.33 58.73 75.51
CA ILE A 394 18.99 60.13 75.78
C ILE A 394 20.29 60.91 75.94
N VAL A 395 20.42 62.02 75.23
CA VAL A 395 21.53 62.96 75.38
C VAL A 395 20.97 64.31 75.80
N GLY A 396 21.36 64.80 76.97
CA GLY A 396 21.04 66.11 77.48
C GLY A 396 22.17 67.12 77.33
N TYR A 397 21.83 68.33 76.93
CA TYR A 397 22.70 69.50 76.89
C TYR A 397 22.17 70.49 77.90
N GLY A 398 22.94 70.76 78.96
CA GLY A 398 22.56 71.70 80.02
C GLY A 398 23.40 72.96 79.97
N THR A 399 22.76 74.11 80.17
CA THR A 399 23.45 75.40 80.36
C THR A 399 23.27 75.87 81.80
N ALA A 400 24.39 76.09 82.49
CA ALA A 400 24.41 76.74 83.81
C ALA A 400 24.48 78.26 83.62
N ILE A 401 23.58 79.01 84.28
CA ILE A 401 23.56 80.48 84.25
C ILE A 401 24.33 81.01 85.46
N GLY A 402 25.43 81.72 85.19
CA GLY A 402 26.17 82.54 86.16
C GLY A 402 26.26 83.99 85.70
N THR A 403 26.64 84.92 86.59
CA THR A 403 26.72 86.37 86.31
C THR A 403 27.89 86.78 85.38
N GLY A 404 28.23 85.98 84.36
CA GLY A 404 29.20 86.41 83.35
C GLY A 404 29.79 85.35 82.43
N ASN A 405 29.58 84.04 82.63
CA ASN A 405 30.04 82.98 81.73
C ASN A 405 29.05 81.79 81.75
N ASP A 406 28.38 81.53 80.63
CA ASP A 406 27.55 80.34 80.45
C ASP A 406 28.45 79.11 80.25
N VAL A 407 28.28 78.07 81.06
CA VAL A 407 29.00 76.79 80.89
C VAL A 407 28.02 75.74 80.39
N THR A 408 28.34 75.14 79.24
CA THR A 408 27.54 74.08 78.60
C THR A 408 28.18 72.71 78.82
N GLY A 409 27.39 71.69 79.17
CA GLY A 409 27.86 70.31 79.32
C GLY A 409 26.92 69.28 78.68
N ILE A 410 27.47 68.12 78.29
CA ILE A 410 26.75 67.01 77.63
C ILE A 410 26.60 65.82 78.58
N LEU A 411 25.37 65.48 78.92
CA LEU A 411 25.01 64.29 79.68
C LEU A 411 24.45 63.23 78.74
N ALA A 412 24.94 62.00 78.75
CA ALA A 412 24.38 60.93 77.92
C ALA A 412 24.07 59.69 78.77
N TYR A 413 22.91 59.09 78.52
CA TYR A 413 22.50 57.81 79.07
C TYR A 413 21.96 56.91 77.96
N GLY A 414 22.45 55.68 77.89
CA GLY A 414 21.95 54.67 76.97
C GLY A 414 22.63 53.34 77.21
N GLU A 415 22.29 52.34 76.39
CA GLU A 415 22.82 50.97 76.52
C GLU A 415 24.35 50.86 76.54
N TYR A 416 25.08 51.90 76.08
CA TYR A 416 26.53 51.90 75.97
C TYR A 416 27.23 53.11 76.60
N LEU A 417 26.52 54.00 77.30
CA LEU A 417 27.12 55.19 77.93
C LEU A 417 26.43 55.57 79.25
N THR A 418 27.23 55.79 80.29
CA THR A 418 26.84 56.51 81.52
C THR A 418 27.93 57.54 81.85
N THR A 419 27.85 58.73 81.28
CA THR A 419 28.80 59.82 81.59
C THR A 419 28.19 60.77 82.61
N GLN A 420 28.95 61.13 83.66
CA GLN A 420 28.60 62.20 84.59
C GLN A 420 29.26 63.50 84.11
N VAL A 421 28.51 64.61 84.09
CA VAL A 421 29.08 65.92 83.73
C VAL A 421 29.63 66.59 84.99
N SER A 422 30.90 67.00 84.94
CA SER A 422 31.53 67.90 85.92
C SER A 422 31.71 69.27 85.26
N THR A 423 31.16 70.33 85.85
CA THR A 423 31.32 71.71 85.36
C THR A 423 32.60 72.35 85.90
N ALA A 424 33.24 73.21 85.09
CA ALA A 424 34.59 73.74 85.34
C ALA A 424 34.71 74.78 86.47
N TYR A 425 33.62 75.19 87.12
CA TYR A 425 33.66 76.07 88.30
C TYR A 425 32.55 75.64 89.27
N GLY A 426 32.88 74.81 90.26
CA GLY A 426 31.94 74.36 91.28
C GLY A 426 31.22 73.05 90.92
N TYR A 427 31.42 72.04 91.77
CA TYR A 427 31.10 70.63 91.54
C TYR A 427 29.59 70.32 91.61
N ASN A 428 28.81 70.74 90.62
CA ASN A 428 27.42 70.33 90.49
C ASN A 428 27.34 69.01 89.69
N VAL A 429 26.67 68.00 90.23
CA VAL A 429 26.55 66.68 89.59
C VAL A 429 25.14 66.50 89.04
N LEU A 430 25.03 66.37 87.71
CA LEU A 430 23.80 66.02 87.01
C LEU A 430 23.80 64.52 86.65
N LYS A 431 22.72 63.82 86.98
CA LYS A 431 22.59 62.37 86.71
C LYS A 431 21.21 62.02 86.18
N PHE A 432 21.19 61.21 85.13
CA PHE A 432 20.02 60.43 84.76
C PHE A 432 19.91 59.23 85.71
N ASN A 433 18.77 59.10 86.38
CA ASN A 433 18.39 58.00 87.25
C ASN A 433 17.08 57.40 86.75
N ASP A 434 16.78 56.17 87.18
CA ASP A 434 15.51 55.48 86.92
C ASP A 434 15.07 55.53 85.44
N VAL A 435 16.02 55.44 84.50
CA VAL A 435 15.73 55.57 83.06
C VAL A 435 15.03 54.31 82.56
N GLN A 436 13.87 54.50 81.93
CA GLN A 436 13.03 53.45 81.37
C GLN A 436 12.70 53.78 79.92
N PHE A 437 13.27 52.99 79.02
CA PHE A 437 12.97 53.04 77.59
C PHE A 437 11.80 52.12 77.26
N SER A 438 10.80 52.64 76.54
CA SER A 438 9.66 51.85 76.07
C SER A 438 9.17 52.37 74.71
N TYR A 439 8.38 51.58 73.99
CA TYR A 439 7.88 52.01 72.69
C TYR A 439 7.06 53.29 72.84
N GLY A 440 7.45 54.33 72.09
CA GLY A 440 6.78 55.61 72.04
C GLY A 440 7.05 56.57 73.19
N LYS A 441 7.85 56.19 74.19
CA LYS A 441 8.20 57.07 75.31
C LYS A 441 9.49 56.68 76.04
N VAL A 442 10.10 57.67 76.67
CA VAL A 442 11.15 57.47 77.68
C VAL A 442 10.80 58.24 78.96
N VAL A 443 10.95 57.56 80.09
CA VAL A 443 10.76 58.15 81.43
C VAL A 443 12.10 58.10 82.14
N PHE A 444 12.49 59.17 82.79
CA PHE A 444 13.71 59.21 83.58
C PHE A 444 13.56 60.19 84.72
N ARG A 445 14.34 59.98 85.78
CA ARG A 445 14.49 60.91 86.88
C ARG A 445 15.79 61.66 86.71
N LEU A 446 15.73 62.98 86.64
CA LEU A 446 16.93 63.80 86.66
C LEU A 446 17.22 64.21 88.10
N SER A 447 18.46 64.03 88.54
CA SER A 447 18.90 64.46 89.89
C SER A 447 20.08 65.40 89.82
N PHE A 448 20.07 66.36 90.74
CA PHE A 448 21.03 67.43 90.88
C PHE A 448 21.57 67.45 92.31
N TYR A 449 22.88 67.60 92.45
CA TYR A 449 23.56 67.73 93.73
C TYR A 449 24.40 69.00 93.76
N LYS A 450 24.13 69.90 94.71
CA LYS A 450 24.95 71.08 95.00
C LYS A 450 26.03 70.74 96.02
N MET A 451 27.30 70.84 95.63
CA MET A 451 28.44 70.65 96.55
C MET A 451 28.79 71.92 97.34
N GLN A 452 29.46 71.75 98.48
CA GLN A 452 29.75 72.79 99.48
C GLN A 452 30.72 73.85 98.93
N GLY A 453 30.36 75.14 99.06
CA GLY A 453 31.21 76.28 98.69
C GLY A 453 30.72 77.11 97.49
N ASP A 454 29.64 76.71 96.82
CA ASP A 454 29.20 77.34 95.57
C ASP A 454 28.08 78.38 95.79
N ASN A 455 28.38 79.65 95.52
CA ASN A 455 27.49 80.78 95.76
C ASN A 455 27.07 81.45 94.44
N GLY A 456 26.35 80.74 93.56
CA GLY A 456 25.59 81.48 92.53
C GLY A 456 25.19 80.80 91.23
N VAL A 457 25.21 79.47 91.11
CA VAL A 457 24.84 78.82 89.84
C VAL A 457 23.39 78.33 89.88
N GLY A 458 22.54 78.90 89.03
CA GLY A 458 21.22 78.37 88.69
C GLY A 458 21.25 77.74 87.30
N PHE A 459 20.44 76.71 87.03
CA PHE A 459 20.34 76.12 85.68
C PHE A 459 19.25 76.82 84.87
N GLY A 460 19.56 77.16 83.62
CA GLY A 460 18.63 77.86 82.72
C GLY A 460 17.69 76.93 81.98
N ALA A 461 18.26 75.99 81.21
CA ALA A 461 17.53 75.02 80.41
C ALA A 461 18.36 73.76 80.16
N ILE A 462 17.67 72.62 80.00
CA ILE A 462 18.26 71.36 79.51
C ILE A 462 17.53 70.94 78.24
N SER A 463 18.27 70.80 77.14
CA SER A 463 17.78 70.29 75.86
C SER A 463 18.13 68.82 75.71
N LEU A 464 17.16 67.97 75.42
CA LEU A 464 17.34 66.52 75.30
C LEU A 464 17.17 66.07 73.86
N ILE A 465 18.00 65.12 73.43
CA ILE A 465 17.90 64.37 72.18
C ILE A 465 17.61 62.92 72.53
N VAL A 466 16.58 62.36 71.93
CA VAL A 466 16.19 60.96 72.11
C VAL A 466 16.39 60.24 70.78
N ALA A 467 17.13 59.12 70.81
CA ALA A 467 17.52 58.33 69.63
C ALA A 467 17.35 56.83 69.86
#